data_AF-A0A4Q6B7V9-F1
#
_entry.id   AF-A0A4Q6B7V9-F1
#
_cell.length_a   1.000
_cell.length_b   1.000
_cell.length_c   1.000
_cell.angle_alpha   90.00
_cell.angle_beta   90.00
_cell.angle_gamma   90.00
#
_symmetry.space_group_name_H-M   'P 1'
#
loop_
_entity.id
_entity.type
_entity.pdbx_description
1 polymer ?
#
loop_
_entity_poly.entity_id
_entity_poly.type
_entity_poly.pdbx_seq_one_letter_code
_entity_poly.pdbx_strand_id
1 'polypeptide(L)'
;MTPTSNVKILRSIHEALKSYSCPNNLDGFYPHFCGWVLREWEARPYYLTELANFGHDLTQHPYRTDFLLREKAKTYRDFINANNGRHYATSLPDQGTACEPMEKNLYEFFHESMRLHALTHIEESFLELDADDFWNRIFCEDFEDRAEVLAAEEIASQFGFYGYAADPYLAPLVLPKEENHYPFQNWELRDFQAALDLLKIRNQGTRLKIIQTSSQRRDSLAERMDRKYFKTIQRDNFRA
;
A
#
# COMPACT_ATOMS: atom_id res chain seq x y z
N MET A 1 26.39 -9.99 25.50
CA MET A 1 25.62 -10.28 24.27
C MET A 1 26.46 -9.80 23.11
N THR A 2 26.74 -10.67 22.13
CA THR A 2 27.43 -10.25 20.90
C THR A 2 26.44 -9.44 20.05
N PRO A 3 26.81 -8.28 19.50
CA PRO A 3 25.91 -7.52 18.63
C PRO A 3 25.51 -8.38 17.43
N THR A 4 24.21 -8.45 17.15
CA THR A 4 23.69 -9.11 15.95
C THR A 4 24.17 -8.30 14.74
N SER A 5 24.80 -8.97 13.76
CA SER A 5 25.26 -8.30 12.52
C SER A 5 24.06 -7.67 11.79
N ASN A 6 24.19 -6.42 11.33
CA ASN A 6 23.12 -5.71 10.60
C ASN A 6 22.66 -6.51 9.37
N VAL A 7 23.57 -7.21 8.69
CA VAL A 7 23.23 -8.10 7.56
C VAL A 7 22.17 -9.13 7.95
N LYS A 8 22.25 -9.71 9.16
CA LYS A 8 21.24 -10.67 9.65
C LYS A 8 19.90 -9.98 9.92
N ILE A 9 19.93 -8.76 10.44
CA ILE A 9 18.74 -7.95 10.73
C ILE A 9 18.05 -7.57 9.42
N LEU A 10 18.78 -7.02 8.46
CA LEU A 10 18.29 -6.66 7.12
C LEU A 10 17.67 -7.86 6.41
N ARG A 11 18.34 -9.03 6.41
CA ARG A 11 17.76 -10.26 5.84
C ARG A 11 16.49 -10.70 6.55
N SER A 12 16.43 -10.57 7.88
CA SER A 12 15.21 -10.90 8.63
C SER A 12 14.05 -9.97 8.27
N ILE A 13 14.31 -8.67 8.10
CA ILE A 13 13.31 -7.70 7.66
C ILE A 13 12.83 -8.04 6.26
N HIS A 14 13.77 -8.33 5.34
CA HIS A 14 13.46 -8.69 3.96
C HIS A 14 12.52 -9.90 3.87
N GLU A 15 12.81 -10.98 4.58
CA GLU A 15 11.96 -12.18 4.58
C GLU A 15 10.58 -11.92 5.21
N ALA A 16 10.52 -11.11 6.28
CA ALA A 16 9.25 -10.70 6.88
C ALA A 16 8.39 -9.91 5.88
N LEU A 17 8.98 -8.91 5.22
CA LEU A 17 8.31 -8.10 4.20
C LEU A 17 7.86 -8.92 2.99
N LYS A 18 8.72 -9.81 2.49
CA LYS A 18 8.41 -10.70 1.36
C LYS A 18 7.24 -11.64 1.66
N SER A 19 7.21 -12.20 2.87
CA SER A 19 6.10 -13.02 3.34
C SER A 19 4.81 -12.20 3.46
N TYR A 20 4.92 -10.99 4.02
CA TYR A 20 3.78 -10.10 4.23
C TYR A 20 3.20 -9.56 2.91
N SER A 21 4.04 -9.18 1.94
CA SER A 21 3.62 -8.63 0.65
C SER A 21 3.04 -9.67 -0.31
N CYS A 22 3.21 -10.96 -0.05
CA CYS A 22 2.77 -12.03 -0.93
C CYS A 22 1.24 -12.02 -1.12
N PRO A 23 0.72 -11.96 -2.37
CA PRO A 23 -0.73 -11.96 -2.64
C PRO A 23 -1.47 -13.21 -2.13
N ASN A 24 -0.75 -14.33 -1.99
CA ASN A 24 -1.30 -15.58 -1.48
C ASN A 24 -1.29 -15.64 0.04
N ASN A 25 -0.63 -14.70 0.73
CA ASN A 25 -0.66 -14.61 2.17
C ASN A 25 -1.91 -13.84 2.60
N LEU A 26 -2.97 -14.58 2.90
CA LEU A 26 -4.26 -14.07 3.34
C LEU A 26 -4.23 -13.35 4.71
N ASP A 27 -3.14 -13.51 5.45
CA ASP A 27 -2.90 -12.87 6.75
C ASP A 27 -1.86 -11.73 6.63
N GLY A 28 -1.40 -11.43 5.40
CA GLY A 28 -0.41 -10.40 5.07
C GLY A 28 -1.04 -9.09 4.59
N PHE A 29 -0.47 -8.50 3.54
CA PHE A 29 -0.91 -7.23 2.96
C PHE A 29 -2.24 -7.33 2.20
N TYR A 30 -2.59 -8.50 1.66
CA TYR A 30 -3.76 -8.70 0.80
C TYR A 30 -5.10 -8.18 1.38
N PRO A 31 -5.47 -8.43 2.66
CA PRO A 31 -6.68 -7.87 3.24
C PRO A 31 -6.65 -6.33 3.32
N HIS A 32 -5.48 -5.75 3.61
CA HIS A 32 -5.30 -4.30 3.67
C HIS A 32 -5.45 -3.67 2.30
N PHE A 33 -4.90 -4.31 1.27
CA PHE A 33 -5.10 -3.97 -0.12
C PHE A 33 -6.59 -3.96 -0.51
N CYS A 34 -7.33 -5.05 -0.26
CA CYS A 34 -8.75 -5.11 -0.59
C CYS A 34 -9.56 -4.02 0.15
N GLY A 35 -9.25 -3.78 1.43
CA GLY A 35 -9.90 -2.72 2.20
C GLY A 35 -9.59 -1.31 1.68
N TRP A 36 -8.35 -1.08 1.21
CA TRP A 36 -7.97 0.17 0.55
C TRP A 36 -8.73 0.35 -0.77
N VAL A 37 -8.77 -0.66 -1.63
CA VAL A 37 -9.49 -0.59 -2.91
C VAL A 37 -10.96 -0.25 -2.68
N LEU A 38 -11.64 -0.93 -1.76
CA LEU A 38 -13.05 -0.65 -1.46
C LEU A 38 -13.25 0.79 -1.02
N ARG A 39 -12.48 1.25 -0.04
CA ARG A 39 -12.60 2.62 0.49
C ARG A 39 -12.36 3.67 -0.59
N GLU A 40 -11.30 3.53 -1.36
CA GLU A 40 -10.92 4.51 -2.38
C GLU A 40 -11.85 4.46 -3.58
N TRP A 41 -12.26 3.28 -4.04
CA TRP A 41 -13.10 3.16 -5.24
C TRP A 41 -14.56 3.50 -4.94
N GLU A 42 -15.06 3.16 -3.76
CA GLU A 42 -16.48 3.33 -3.43
C GLU A 42 -16.88 4.80 -3.22
N ALA A 43 -16.06 5.55 -2.48
CA ALA A 43 -16.44 6.86 -1.96
C ALA A 43 -15.76 8.05 -2.65
N ARG A 44 -14.70 7.80 -3.44
CA ARG A 44 -13.94 8.89 -4.06
C ARG A 44 -14.77 9.58 -5.16
N PRO A 45 -14.84 10.92 -5.18
CA PRO A 45 -15.43 11.66 -6.29
C PRO A 45 -14.69 11.36 -7.59
N TYR A 46 -15.40 11.35 -8.72
CA TYR A 46 -14.76 11.27 -10.03
C TYR A 46 -14.33 12.66 -10.48
N TYR A 47 -13.07 12.76 -10.91
CA TYR A 47 -12.52 13.98 -11.49
C TYR A 47 -12.31 13.75 -12.98
N LEU A 48 -12.79 14.67 -13.79
CA LEU A 48 -12.54 14.70 -15.22
C LEU A 48 -11.27 15.50 -15.47
N THR A 49 -10.28 14.88 -16.10
CA THR A 49 -9.10 15.57 -16.60
C THR A 49 -9.27 15.81 -18.10
N GLU A 50 -9.50 17.05 -18.52
CA GLU A 50 -9.54 17.40 -19.94
C GLU A 50 -8.11 17.45 -20.50
N LEU A 51 -7.89 16.77 -21.64
CA LEU A 51 -6.70 16.94 -22.46
C LEU A 51 -6.97 18.10 -23.41
N ALA A 52 -6.52 19.31 -23.08
CA ALA A 52 -6.62 20.45 -23.98
C ALA A 52 -5.64 20.27 -25.17
N ASN A 53 -6.14 19.71 -26.27
CA ASN A 53 -5.43 19.61 -27.54
C ASN A 53 -5.39 20.98 -28.25
N PHE A 54 -4.69 21.98 -27.70
CA PHE A 54 -4.40 23.20 -28.44
C PHE A 54 -3.06 23.80 -28.03
N GLY A 55 -2.01 23.40 -28.76
CA GLY A 55 -0.80 24.20 -29.01
C GLY A 55 0.13 24.53 -27.85
N HIS A 56 -0.36 25.05 -26.72
CA HIS A 56 0.43 25.59 -25.63
C HIS A 56 -0.35 25.69 -24.30
N ASP A 57 -1.17 24.70 -23.94
CA ASP A 57 -1.77 24.64 -22.60
C ASP A 57 -1.87 23.18 -22.11
N LEU A 58 -0.85 22.75 -21.36
CA LEU A 58 -0.81 21.43 -20.69
C LEU A 58 -1.40 21.52 -19.28
N THR A 59 -2.39 22.39 -19.07
CA THR A 59 -3.09 22.53 -17.80
C THR A 59 -4.09 21.39 -17.63
N GLN A 60 -3.64 20.29 -17.01
CA GLN A 60 -4.56 19.30 -16.46
C GLN A 60 -5.26 19.97 -15.28
N HIS A 61 -6.46 20.52 -15.46
CA HIS A 61 -7.29 20.92 -14.33
C HIS A 61 -8.31 19.80 -14.06
N PRO A 62 -8.08 18.94 -13.04
CA PRO A 62 -9.06 17.94 -12.65
C PRO A 62 -10.31 18.66 -12.18
N TYR A 63 -11.39 18.55 -12.94
CA TYR A 63 -12.69 19.07 -12.57
C TYR A 63 -13.47 18.01 -11.80
N ARG A 64 -13.82 18.32 -10.54
CA ARG A 64 -14.67 17.44 -9.74
C ARG A 64 -16.06 17.35 -10.37
N THR A 65 -16.51 16.13 -10.63
CA THR A 65 -17.85 15.86 -11.15
C THR A 65 -18.83 15.47 -10.04
N ASP A 66 -20.12 15.37 -10.38
CA ASP A 66 -21.16 14.86 -9.49
C ASP A 66 -21.16 13.33 -9.37
N PHE A 67 -20.34 12.64 -10.17
CA PHE A 67 -20.25 11.18 -10.16
C PHE A 67 -19.20 10.70 -9.16
N LEU A 68 -19.40 9.51 -8.61
CA LEU A 68 -18.36 8.77 -7.90
C LEU A 68 -17.46 8.02 -8.89
N LEU A 69 -16.22 7.72 -8.46
CA LEU A 69 -15.27 6.98 -9.27
C LEU A 69 -15.80 5.60 -9.67
N ARG A 70 -16.46 4.87 -8.76
CA ARG A 70 -17.15 3.60 -9.07
C ARG A 70 -18.21 3.68 -10.18
N GLU A 71 -18.76 4.86 -10.42
CA GLU A 71 -19.77 5.03 -11.48
C GLU A 71 -19.12 5.11 -12.87
N LYS A 72 -17.85 5.52 -12.94
CA LYS A 72 -17.09 5.68 -14.19
C LYS A 72 -16.07 4.58 -14.44
N ALA A 73 -15.37 4.13 -13.40
CA ALA A 73 -14.46 2.99 -13.46
C ALA A 73 -15.23 1.72 -13.08
N LYS A 74 -15.43 0.80 -14.04
CA LYS A 74 -16.20 -0.44 -13.84
C LYS A 74 -15.35 -1.60 -13.40
N THR A 75 -14.10 -1.62 -13.83
CA THR A 75 -13.12 -2.65 -13.45
C THR A 75 -12.00 -2.05 -12.60
N TYR A 76 -11.29 -2.91 -11.86
CA TYR A 76 -10.15 -2.50 -11.08
C TYR A 76 -9.06 -1.89 -11.95
N ARG A 77 -8.88 -2.39 -13.18
CA ARG A 77 -8.02 -1.77 -14.19
C ARG A 77 -8.40 -0.32 -14.43
N ASP A 78 -9.68 -0.03 -14.68
CA ASP A 78 -10.14 1.34 -14.92
C ASP A 78 -9.90 2.23 -13.69
N PHE A 79 -10.12 1.66 -12.49
CA PHE A 79 -9.94 2.36 -11.23
C PHE A 79 -8.48 2.71 -10.97
N ILE A 80 -7.56 1.74 -11.03
CA ILE A 80 -6.16 1.94 -10.66
C ILE A 80 -5.43 2.85 -11.67
N ASN A 81 -5.88 2.87 -12.92
CA ASN A 81 -5.33 3.73 -13.97
C ASN A 81 -6.08 5.07 -14.10
N ALA A 82 -7.11 5.33 -13.30
CA ALA A 82 -7.79 6.62 -13.35
C ALA A 82 -6.87 7.73 -12.82
N ASN A 83 -6.80 8.85 -13.55
CA ASN A 83 -6.17 10.11 -13.11
C ASN A 83 -7.05 10.78 -12.04
N ASN A 84 -7.18 10.09 -10.92
CA ASN A 84 -8.04 10.47 -9.81
C ASN A 84 -7.32 10.27 -8.47
N GLY A 85 -5.99 10.27 -8.48
CA GLY A 85 -5.10 10.13 -7.33
C GLY A 85 -4.99 11.42 -6.54
N ARG A 86 -3.82 11.69 -5.93
CA ARG A 86 -3.59 12.96 -5.23
C ARG A 86 -3.47 14.13 -6.22
N HIS A 87 -3.86 15.30 -5.75
CA HIS A 87 -3.69 16.56 -6.47
C HIS A 87 -2.44 17.27 -5.97
N TYR A 88 -1.66 17.83 -6.88
CA TYR A 88 -0.53 18.67 -6.52
C TYR A 88 -0.47 19.91 -7.41
N ALA A 89 -0.09 21.03 -6.81
CA ALA A 89 0.25 22.23 -7.58
C ALA A 89 1.52 21.94 -8.39
N THR A 90 1.47 22.19 -9.69
CA THR A 90 2.68 22.07 -10.51
C THR A 90 3.66 23.17 -10.12
N SER A 91 4.97 22.85 -10.11
CA SER A 91 6.04 23.81 -9.79
C SER A 91 6.17 24.95 -10.82
N LEU A 92 5.54 24.79 -11.99
CA LEU A 92 5.47 25.82 -13.02
C LEU A 92 4.17 26.64 -12.83
N PRO A 93 4.27 27.98 -12.73
CA PRO A 93 3.11 28.86 -12.52
C PRO A 93 2.01 28.71 -13.57
N ASP A 94 2.37 28.27 -14.77
CA ASP A 94 1.48 28.16 -15.93
C ASP A 94 0.94 26.72 -16.15
N GLN A 95 1.21 25.76 -15.25
CA GLN A 95 0.82 24.35 -15.45
C GLN A 95 -0.29 23.82 -14.52
N GLY A 96 -0.87 24.67 -13.68
CA GLY A 96 -2.10 24.34 -12.95
C GLY A 96 -1.93 23.30 -11.84
N THR A 97 -2.89 22.38 -11.71
CA THR A 97 -2.96 21.38 -10.63
C THR A 97 -3.10 19.99 -11.22
N ALA A 98 -2.03 19.22 -11.30
CA ALA A 98 -2.10 17.88 -11.87
C ALA A 98 -2.79 16.88 -10.93
N CYS A 99 -3.35 15.81 -11.51
CA CYS A 99 -3.91 14.68 -10.77
C CYS A 99 -3.14 13.42 -11.13
N GLU A 100 -2.61 12.73 -10.12
CA GLU A 100 -1.86 11.49 -10.30
C GLU A 100 -2.79 10.31 -10.63
N PRO A 101 -2.28 9.25 -11.27
CA PRO A 101 -3.02 8.00 -11.35
C PRO A 101 -3.20 7.37 -9.97
N MET A 102 -4.29 6.62 -9.77
CA MET A 102 -4.52 5.86 -8.54
C MET A 102 -3.41 4.83 -8.26
N GLU A 103 -2.69 4.37 -9.28
CA GLU A 103 -1.48 3.56 -9.18
C GLU A 103 -0.43 4.16 -8.23
N LYS A 104 -0.17 5.48 -8.31
CA LYS A 104 0.78 6.13 -7.40
C LYS A 104 0.31 6.09 -5.95
N ASN A 105 -1.00 6.29 -5.72
CA ASN A 105 -1.57 6.15 -4.39
C ASN A 105 -1.45 4.71 -3.86
N LEU A 106 -1.50 3.69 -4.72
CA LEU A 106 -1.29 2.30 -4.32
C LEU A 106 0.17 2.05 -3.95
N TYR A 107 1.13 2.58 -4.70
CA TYR A 107 2.55 2.52 -4.36
C TYR A 107 2.85 3.14 -2.99
N GLU A 108 2.32 4.34 -2.72
CA GLU A 108 2.46 4.99 -1.42
C GLU A 108 1.82 4.15 -0.29
N PHE A 109 0.60 3.64 -0.52
CA PHE A 109 -0.09 2.81 0.46
C PHE A 109 0.65 1.50 0.73
N PHE A 110 1.20 0.88 -0.32
CA PHE A 110 2.02 -0.32 -0.22
C PHE A 110 3.28 -0.04 0.60
N HIS A 111 4.04 1.00 0.25
CA HIS A 111 5.26 1.37 0.95
C HIS A 111 5.01 1.65 2.44
N GLU A 112 3.99 2.44 2.77
CA GLU A 112 3.67 2.71 4.18
C GLU A 112 3.23 1.43 4.92
N SER A 113 2.51 0.53 4.24
CA SER A 113 2.14 -0.77 4.83
C SER A 113 3.38 -1.65 5.09
N MET A 114 4.35 -1.65 4.18
CA MET A 114 5.63 -2.34 4.37
C MET A 114 6.41 -1.73 5.53
N ARG A 115 6.52 -0.39 5.58
CA ARG A 115 7.17 0.34 6.67
C ARG A 115 6.57 -0.04 8.01
N LEU A 116 5.24 0.03 8.17
CA LEU A 116 4.57 -0.31 9.44
C LEU A 116 4.84 -1.77 9.85
N HIS A 117 4.85 -2.70 8.90
CA HIS A 117 5.16 -4.10 9.17
C HIS A 117 6.63 -4.28 9.59
N ALA A 118 7.57 -3.64 8.89
CA ALA A 118 8.98 -3.67 9.22
C ALA A 118 9.27 -3.09 10.61
N LEU A 119 8.68 -1.94 10.94
CA LEU A 119 8.83 -1.32 12.26
C LEU A 119 8.35 -2.27 13.37
N THR A 120 7.17 -2.87 13.18
CA THR A 120 6.63 -3.86 14.12
C THR A 120 7.57 -5.06 14.27
N HIS A 121 8.09 -5.59 13.16
CA HIS A 121 9.03 -6.71 13.17
C HIS A 121 10.34 -6.37 13.89
N ILE A 122 10.87 -5.15 13.67
CA ILE A 122 12.09 -4.68 14.34
C ILE A 122 11.86 -4.53 15.85
N GLU A 123 10.76 -3.88 16.24
CA GLU A 123 10.37 -3.69 17.64
C GLU A 123 10.17 -5.04 18.37
N GLU A 124 9.68 -6.08 17.70
CA GLU A 124 9.44 -7.38 18.31
C GLU A 124 10.69 -8.28 18.33
N SER A 125 11.55 -8.19 17.31
CA SER A 125 12.68 -9.12 17.10
C SER A 125 14.03 -8.58 17.56
N PHE A 126 14.21 -7.25 17.59
CA PHE A 126 15.49 -6.57 17.81
C PHE A 126 15.29 -5.39 18.79
N LEU A 127 14.99 -5.72 20.05
CA LEU A 127 14.63 -4.78 21.13
C LEU A 127 15.69 -3.72 21.42
N GLU A 128 16.93 -3.94 20.98
CA GLU A 128 18.06 -3.02 21.14
C GLU A 128 18.10 -1.90 20.10
N LEU A 129 17.33 -2.00 19.01
CA LEU A 129 17.32 -1.04 17.93
C LEU A 129 16.19 0.00 18.10
N ASP A 130 16.48 1.23 17.67
CA ASP A 130 15.43 2.17 17.32
C ASP A 130 14.90 1.78 15.93
N ALA A 131 13.64 1.36 15.87
CA ALA A 131 13.05 0.83 14.65
C ALA A 131 12.92 1.90 13.55
N ASP A 132 12.54 3.13 13.92
CA ASP A 132 12.38 4.23 12.97
C ASP A 132 13.74 4.65 12.41
N ASP A 133 14.75 4.81 13.27
CA ASP A 133 16.12 5.12 12.84
C ASP A 133 16.68 4.03 11.92
N PHE A 134 16.56 2.75 12.30
CA PHE A 134 17.07 1.65 11.50
C PHE A 134 16.35 1.53 10.15
N TRP A 135 15.03 1.75 10.11
CA TRP A 135 14.28 1.78 8.85
C TRP A 135 14.74 2.91 7.94
N ASN A 136 14.94 4.12 8.48
CA ASN A 136 15.39 5.26 7.68
C ASN A 136 16.78 5.01 7.05
N ARG A 137 17.69 4.38 7.79
CA ARG A 137 19.04 4.03 7.30
C ARG A 137 19.01 3.16 6.03
N ILE A 138 18.00 2.31 5.85
CA ILE A 138 17.81 1.48 4.63
C ILE A 138 17.65 2.36 3.39
N PHE A 139 16.99 3.50 3.51
CA PHE A 139 16.67 4.38 2.38
C PHE A 139 17.57 5.62 2.29
N CYS A 140 18.33 5.92 3.34
CA CYS A 140 19.30 7.02 3.38
C CYS A 140 20.72 6.60 2.98
N GLU A 141 20.94 5.32 2.63
CA GLU A 141 22.25 4.76 2.24
C GLU A 141 23.32 4.84 3.36
N ASP A 142 22.89 4.80 4.62
CA ASP A 142 23.76 4.94 5.81
C ASP A 142 24.47 3.63 6.22
N PHE A 143 24.84 2.80 5.23
CA PHE A 143 25.57 1.55 5.43
C PHE A 143 26.93 1.60 4.74
N GLU A 144 28.00 1.30 5.48
CA GLU A 144 29.37 1.35 4.94
C GLU A 144 29.88 -0.02 4.48
N ASP A 145 29.40 -1.11 5.09
CA ASP A 145 29.78 -2.46 4.70
C ASP A 145 29.07 -2.89 3.41
N ARG A 146 29.82 -3.44 2.45
CA ARG A 146 29.28 -3.83 1.14
C ARG A 146 28.14 -4.84 1.24
N ALA A 147 28.17 -5.78 2.19
CA ALA A 147 27.11 -6.75 2.34
C ALA A 147 25.85 -6.13 2.97
N GLU A 148 26.02 -5.12 3.82
CA GLU A 148 24.91 -4.33 4.36
C GLU A 148 24.26 -3.46 3.28
N VAL A 149 25.06 -2.77 2.46
CA VAL A 149 24.57 -1.97 1.32
C VAL A 149 23.75 -2.83 0.37
N LEU A 150 24.28 -3.97 -0.08
CA LEU A 150 23.55 -4.85 -1.01
C LEU A 150 22.23 -5.38 -0.41
N ALA A 151 22.20 -5.68 0.88
CA ALA A 151 20.98 -6.12 1.55
C ALA A 151 19.95 -4.99 1.70
N ALA A 152 20.40 -3.76 1.99
CA ALA A 152 19.54 -2.59 2.06
C ALA A 152 18.97 -2.22 0.67
N GLU A 153 19.78 -2.25 -0.38
CA GLU A 153 19.36 -2.03 -1.77
C GLU A 153 18.28 -3.04 -2.21
N GLU A 154 18.41 -4.30 -1.81
CA GLU A 154 17.40 -5.32 -2.10
C GLU A 154 16.04 -4.99 -1.45
N ILE A 155 16.05 -4.54 -0.19
CA ILE A 155 14.83 -4.08 0.49
C ILE A 155 14.27 -2.84 -0.20
N ALA A 156 15.13 -1.86 -0.50
CA ALA A 156 14.70 -0.59 -1.08
C ALA A 156 14.10 -0.77 -2.48
N SER A 157 14.70 -1.62 -3.31
CA SER A 157 14.19 -1.93 -4.65
C SER A 157 12.89 -2.74 -4.64
N GLN A 158 12.67 -3.61 -3.65
CA GLN A 158 11.45 -4.41 -3.53
C GLN A 158 10.30 -3.68 -2.85
N PHE A 159 10.59 -2.94 -1.78
CA PHE A 159 9.59 -2.44 -0.83
C PHE A 159 9.63 -0.92 -0.64
N GLY A 160 10.48 -0.21 -1.39
CA GLY A 160 10.53 1.25 -1.41
C GLY A 160 9.29 1.88 -2.05
N PHE A 161 9.33 3.20 -2.21
CA PHE A 161 8.22 3.99 -2.75
C PHE A 161 7.68 3.50 -4.10
N TYR A 162 8.53 2.92 -4.95
CA TYR A 162 8.13 2.31 -6.24
C TYR A 162 8.63 0.86 -6.32
N GLY A 163 8.54 0.14 -5.20
CA GLY A 163 9.07 -1.21 -5.10
C GLY A 163 8.29 -2.22 -5.94
N TYR A 164 9.00 -3.08 -6.66
CA TYR A 164 8.40 -4.04 -7.60
C TYR A 164 7.61 -5.17 -6.89
N ALA A 165 7.70 -5.30 -5.55
CA ALA A 165 6.84 -6.23 -4.82
C ALA A 165 5.35 -5.81 -4.85
N ALA A 166 5.05 -4.58 -5.27
CA ALA A 166 3.68 -4.11 -5.51
C ALA A 166 3.08 -4.61 -6.82
N ASP A 167 3.89 -5.05 -7.79
CA ASP A 167 3.47 -5.42 -9.16
C ASP A 167 2.24 -6.36 -9.23
N PRO A 168 2.12 -7.41 -8.39
CA PRO A 168 0.95 -8.29 -8.43
C PRO A 168 -0.38 -7.61 -8.10
N TYR A 169 -0.32 -6.45 -7.43
CA TYR A 169 -1.49 -5.64 -7.06
C TYR A 169 -1.81 -4.56 -8.09
N LEU A 170 -0.92 -4.36 -9.06
CA LEU A 170 -1.13 -3.43 -10.16
C LEU A 170 -2.05 -4.06 -11.22
N ALA A 171 -2.50 -3.24 -12.16
CA ALA A 171 -3.20 -3.71 -13.35
C ALA A 171 -2.85 -2.79 -14.52
N PRO A 172 -1.81 -3.11 -15.32
CA PRO A 172 -1.36 -2.20 -16.38
C PRO A 172 -2.43 -2.01 -17.45
N LEU A 173 -2.46 -0.81 -18.06
CA LEU A 173 -3.36 -0.47 -19.16
C LEU A 173 -3.15 -1.41 -20.35
N VAL A 174 -1.90 -1.61 -20.75
CA VAL A 174 -1.48 -2.50 -21.83
C VAL A 174 -0.88 -3.76 -21.22
N LEU A 175 -1.48 -4.91 -21.51
CA LEU A 175 -0.91 -6.18 -21.12
C LEU A 175 0.31 -6.49 -21.99
N PRO A 176 1.44 -6.93 -21.39
CA PRO A 176 2.49 -7.58 -22.15
C PRO A 176 1.90 -8.76 -22.94
N LYS A 177 2.49 -9.09 -24.09
CA LYS A 177 2.05 -10.24 -24.91
C LYS A 177 2.16 -11.59 -24.19
N GLU A 178 2.89 -11.62 -23.08
CA GLU A 178 3.10 -12.80 -22.24
C GLU A 178 2.49 -12.57 -20.84
N GLU A 179 1.46 -13.37 -20.57
CA GLU A 179 0.93 -13.84 -19.27
C GLU A 179 -0.02 -13.01 -18.38
N ASN A 180 -0.99 -13.77 -17.86
CA ASN A 180 -2.10 -13.47 -16.96
C ASN A 180 -1.63 -13.20 -15.50
N HIS A 181 -0.65 -12.33 -15.28
CA HIS A 181 -0.07 -12.11 -13.95
C HIS A 181 -0.80 -11.10 -13.05
N TYR A 182 -1.88 -10.50 -13.55
CA TYR A 182 -2.64 -9.46 -12.84
C TYR A 182 -4.01 -9.99 -12.41
N PRO A 183 -4.10 -10.69 -11.26
CA PRO A 183 -5.28 -11.47 -10.89
C PRO A 183 -6.53 -10.60 -10.71
N PHE A 184 -6.35 -9.32 -10.35
CA PHE A 184 -7.43 -8.41 -10.01
C PHE A 184 -7.92 -7.56 -11.18
N GLN A 185 -7.26 -7.64 -12.34
CA GLN A 185 -7.43 -6.67 -13.42
C GLN A 185 -8.90 -6.43 -13.84
N ASN A 186 -9.66 -7.51 -13.98
CA ASN A 186 -11.07 -7.45 -14.38
C ASN A 186 -12.03 -7.58 -13.18
N TRP A 187 -11.53 -7.53 -11.95
CA TRP A 187 -12.37 -7.55 -10.77
C TRP A 187 -13.21 -6.27 -10.70
N GLU A 188 -14.45 -6.43 -10.27
CA GLU A 188 -15.35 -5.37 -9.90
C GLU A 188 -15.27 -5.14 -8.37
N LEU A 189 -15.84 -4.03 -7.90
CA LEU A 189 -15.90 -3.69 -6.47
C LEU A 189 -16.44 -4.85 -5.60
N ARG A 190 -17.43 -5.59 -6.12
CA ARG A 190 -18.04 -6.74 -5.41
C ARG A 190 -17.07 -7.90 -5.17
N ASP A 191 -16.07 -8.08 -6.03
CA ASP A 191 -15.11 -9.18 -5.91
C ASP A 191 -14.15 -8.92 -4.75
N PHE A 192 -13.74 -7.65 -4.55
CA PHE A 192 -12.98 -7.23 -3.36
C PHE A 192 -13.80 -7.37 -2.07
N GLN A 193 -15.08 -7.03 -2.12
CA GLN A 193 -15.98 -7.21 -0.99
C GLN A 193 -16.11 -8.70 -0.62
N ALA A 194 -16.35 -9.56 -1.63
CA ALA A 194 -16.42 -11.01 -1.44
C ALA A 194 -15.11 -11.58 -0.86
N ALA A 195 -13.96 -11.11 -1.33
CA ALA A 195 -12.66 -11.51 -0.78
C ALA A 195 -12.52 -11.18 0.71
N LEU A 196 -12.88 -9.96 1.13
CA LEU A 196 -12.85 -9.59 2.56
C LEU A 196 -13.85 -10.38 3.39
N ASP A 197 -15.03 -10.67 2.86
CA ASP A 197 -16.04 -11.42 3.61
C ASP A 197 -15.64 -12.89 3.79
N LEU A 198 -15.00 -13.51 2.79
CA LEU A 198 -14.39 -14.83 2.92
C LEU A 198 -13.29 -14.85 3.99
N LEU A 199 -12.45 -13.80 4.04
CA LEU A 199 -11.42 -13.66 5.07
C LEU A 199 -12.00 -13.53 6.48
N LYS A 200 -13.09 -12.76 6.64
CA LYS A 200 -13.81 -12.65 7.92
C LYS A 200 -14.39 -14.00 8.36
N ILE A 201 -15.02 -14.74 7.45
CA ILE A 201 -15.58 -16.07 7.74
C ILE A 201 -14.47 -17.04 8.15
N ARG A 202 -13.34 -17.06 7.43
CA ARG A 202 -12.16 -17.86 7.80
C ARG A 202 -11.71 -17.51 9.22
N ASN A 203 -11.55 -16.23 9.53
CA ASN A 203 -11.07 -15.78 10.84
C ASN A 203 -12.06 -16.06 11.97
N GLN A 204 -13.36 -16.02 11.71
CA GLN A 204 -14.41 -16.45 12.64
C GLN A 204 -14.42 -17.97 12.83
N GLY A 205 -14.25 -18.76 11.77
CA GLY A 205 -14.12 -20.21 11.85
C GLY A 205 -12.86 -20.65 12.61
N THR A 206 -11.74 -19.94 12.41
CA THR A 206 -10.50 -20.13 13.18
C THR A 206 -10.70 -19.71 14.62
N ARG A 207 -11.34 -18.56 14.91
CA ARG A 207 -11.70 -18.15 16.28
C ARG A 207 -12.64 -19.13 16.97
N LEU A 208 -13.62 -19.72 16.28
CA LEU A 208 -14.51 -20.73 16.87
C LEU A 208 -13.78 -22.04 17.19
N LYS A 209 -12.83 -22.46 16.33
CA LYS A 209 -11.94 -23.59 16.63
C LYS A 209 -10.96 -23.29 17.77
N ILE A 210 -10.46 -22.06 17.84
CA ILE A 210 -9.61 -21.59 18.94
C ILE A 210 -10.42 -21.52 20.24
N ILE A 211 -11.63 -20.96 20.25
CA ILE A 211 -12.49 -20.92 21.46
C ILE A 211 -12.87 -22.33 21.94
N GLN A 212 -12.96 -23.32 21.04
CA GLN A 212 -13.11 -24.73 21.41
C GLN A 212 -11.82 -25.39 21.95
N THR A 213 -10.64 -24.82 21.68
CA THR A 213 -9.34 -25.35 22.13
C THR A 213 -8.62 -24.48 23.18
N SER A 214 -9.06 -23.25 23.41
CA SER A 214 -8.43 -22.28 24.30
C SER A 214 -9.47 -21.74 25.30
N SER A 215 -9.83 -22.60 26.23
CA SER A 215 -10.16 -22.22 27.61
C SER A 215 -8.93 -21.63 28.34
N GLN A 216 -8.08 -20.82 27.68
CA GLN A 216 -6.93 -20.16 28.30
C GLN A 216 -6.31 -19.07 27.40
N ARG A 217 -6.43 -17.83 27.89
CA ARG A 217 -5.60 -16.61 27.67
C ARG A 217 -5.81 -15.78 26.38
N ARG A 218 -5.72 -14.46 26.58
CA ARG A 218 -6.42 -13.36 25.88
C ARG A 218 -5.54 -12.59 24.87
N ASP A 219 -6.25 -12.05 23.89
CA ASP A 219 -5.93 -11.09 22.80
C ASP A 219 -5.32 -9.74 23.23
N SER A 220 -4.36 -9.21 22.44
CA SER A 220 -4.16 -7.76 22.21
C SER A 220 -3.21 -7.46 21.02
N LEU A 221 -3.73 -7.06 19.85
CA LEU A 221 -2.97 -6.35 18.80
C LEU A 221 -3.89 -5.54 17.86
N ALA A 222 -5.09 -6.08 17.57
CA ALA A 222 -6.09 -5.42 16.73
C ALA A 222 -6.58 -4.05 17.25
N GLU A 223 -6.53 -3.80 18.57
CA GLU A 223 -6.95 -2.52 19.15
C GLU A 223 -5.95 -1.37 18.94
N ARG A 224 -4.71 -1.65 18.52
CA ARG A 224 -3.67 -0.61 18.33
C ARG A 224 -3.68 0.02 16.94
N MET A 225 -4.07 -0.71 15.90
CA MET A 225 -4.08 -0.22 14.51
C MET A 225 -5.18 0.80 14.25
N ASP A 226 -6.38 0.61 14.82
CA ASP A 226 -7.50 1.54 14.64
C ASP A 226 -7.26 2.92 15.29
N ARG A 227 -6.45 3.03 16.35
CA ARG A 227 -6.27 4.33 17.04
C ARG A 227 -5.23 5.24 16.41
N LYS A 228 -4.27 4.73 15.65
CA LYS A 228 -3.19 5.54 15.04
C LYS A 228 -3.66 6.17 13.71
N TYR A 229 -4.42 5.44 12.89
CA TYR A 229 -4.96 5.96 11.62
C TYR A 229 -5.98 7.10 11.82
N PHE A 230 -6.78 7.04 12.89
CA PHE A 230 -7.76 8.07 13.21
C PHE A 230 -7.16 9.43 13.65
N LYS A 231 -5.93 9.45 14.20
CA LYS A 231 -5.29 10.71 14.60
C LYS A 231 -4.62 11.46 13.45
N THR A 232 -4.24 10.76 12.39
CA THR A 232 -3.59 11.38 11.23
C THR A 232 -4.63 11.97 10.27
N ILE A 233 -5.75 11.28 10.02
CA ILE A 233 -6.79 11.75 9.08
C ILE A 233 -7.61 12.95 9.62
N GLN A 234 -7.75 13.09 10.94
CA GLN A 234 -8.47 14.26 11.51
C GLN A 234 -7.64 15.56 11.53
N ARG A 235 -6.32 15.52 11.31
CA ARG A 235 -5.50 16.74 11.30
C ARG A 235 -5.50 17.46 9.94
N ASP A 236 -5.71 16.73 8.85
CA ASP A 236 -5.60 17.31 7.51
C ASP A 236 -6.94 17.87 6.97
N ASN A 237 -8.07 17.55 7.61
CA ASN A 237 -9.38 18.10 7.25
C ASN A 237 -9.76 19.41 7.97
N PHE A 238 -8.83 20.04 8.70
CA PHE A 238 -9.08 21.31 9.40
C PHE A 238 -8.08 22.44 9.04
N ARG A 239 -7.29 22.25 7.99
CA ARG A 239 -6.43 23.32 7.42
C ARG A 239 -6.41 23.27 5.89
N ALA A 240 -7.53 23.62 5.28
CA ALA A 240 -7.61 24.23 3.95
C ALA A 240 -8.96 24.92 3.82
#